data_AF-A0A444Y7G4-F1
#
_entry.id   AF-A0A444Y7G4-F1
#
_cell.length_a   1.000
_cell.length_b   1.000
_cell.length_c   1.000
_cell.angle_alpha   90.00
_cell.angle_beta   90.00
_cell.angle_gamma   90.00
#
_symmetry.space_group_name_H-M   'P 1'
#
loop_
_entity.id
_entity.type
_entity.pdbx_description
1 polymer ?
#
loop_
_entity_poly.entity_id
_entity_poly.type
_entity_poly.pdbx_seq_one_letter_code
_entity_poly.pdbx_strand_id
1 'polypeptide(L)'
;MKSDMNSFNSCACYRTIDSLGVAYGKGKLTCFLGNINGVVDVIPGDMVVNAILVAMVAHAHHPSDAIYHVASSVRNPVRYTNLQDYGLRYFTAKPWINKDGTPVKVGKVTVFTNMASFRRYMFIHYLFWLKVHFISSSQSLNLIINGLELANSAFCKYFQGTYQELNRKIQIVMRLVELYRPYLFFNGIFDDMNTEKLRVAAIEGGVETDLFYFDPKVINWDDYFMNTHLPGIVKYIFK
;
A
#
# COMPACT_ATOMS: atom_id res chain seq x y z
N MET A 1 15.05 -6.92 -4.81
CA MET A 1 14.52 -7.64 -6.00
C MET A 1 13.59 -8.80 -5.68
N LYS A 2 14.04 -9.91 -5.05
CA LYS A 2 13.14 -11.01 -4.61
C LYS A 2 12.17 -10.55 -3.52
N SER A 3 12.59 -9.56 -2.72
CA SER A 3 11.83 -8.87 -1.66
C SER A 3 10.69 -7.99 -2.20
N ASP A 4 10.99 -7.11 -3.13
CA ASP A 4 10.09 -6.03 -3.59
C ASP A 4 8.94 -6.60 -4.41
N MET A 5 9.22 -7.69 -5.12
CA MET A 5 8.23 -8.35 -5.96
C MET A 5 7.27 -9.25 -5.18
N ASN A 6 7.69 -9.73 -4.00
CA ASN A 6 6.79 -10.41 -3.08
C ASN A 6 5.85 -9.41 -2.37
N SER A 7 6.24 -8.14 -2.23
CA SER A 7 5.40 -7.08 -1.66
C SER A 7 4.16 -6.81 -2.52
N PHE A 8 4.35 -6.62 -3.84
CA PHE A 8 3.23 -6.40 -4.77
C PHE A 8 2.29 -7.60 -4.86
N ASN A 9 2.80 -8.84 -4.82
CA ASN A 9 1.95 -10.04 -4.80
C ASN A 9 1.17 -10.20 -3.47
N SER A 10 1.64 -9.62 -2.37
CA SER A 10 0.93 -9.66 -1.08
C SER A 10 -0.12 -8.55 -0.93
N CYS A 11 -0.04 -7.48 -1.74
CA CYS A 11 -1.01 -6.38 -1.72
C CYS A 11 -2.43 -6.81 -2.13
N ALA A 12 -2.58 -7.95 -2.79
CA ALA A 12 -3.88 -8.42 -3.29
C ALA A 12 -4.75 -9.16 -2.24
N CYS A 13 -4.22 -9.52 -1.06
CA CYS A 13 -4.94 -10.39 -0.10
C CYS A 13 -4.94 -9.91 1.36
N TYR A 14 -4.23 -8.83 1.70
CA TYR A 14 -4.33 -8.18 3.01
C TYR A 14 -4.64 -6.70 2.80
N ARG A 15 -5.65 -6.18 3.52
CA ARG A 15 -6.10 -4.77 3.61
C ARG A 15 -5.14 -3.81 2.89
N THR A 16 -5.57 -3.28 1.74
CA THR A 16 -4.70 -2.66 0.71
C THR A 16 -3.67 -1.67 1.28
N ILE A 17 -4.08 -0.79 2.21
CA ILE A 17 -3.19 0.21 2.83
C ILE A 17 -2.19 -0.41 3.82
N ASP A 18 -2.62 -1.38 4.63
CA ASP A 18 -1.78 -2.05 5.62
C ASP A 18 -0.64 -2.81 4.92
N SER A 19 -0.94 -3.44 3.78
CA SER A 19 0.05 -4.18 3.00
C SER A 19 1.16 -3.27 2.45
N LEU A 20 0.82 -2.04 2.04
CA LEU A 20 1.79 -1.02 1.65
C LEU A 20 2.64 -0.58 2.85
N GLY A 21 2.03 -0.37 4.02
CA GLY A 21 2.74 -0.05 5.26
C GLY A 21 3.74 -1.13 5.67
N VAL A 22 3.36 -2.40 5.57
CA VAL A 22 4.24 -3.55 5.86
C VAL A 22 5.39 -3.64 4.87
N ALA A 23 5.08 -3.52 3.57
CA ALA A 23 6.11 -3.53 2.54
C ALA A 23 7.11 -2.39 2.72
N TYR A 24 6.62 -1.20 3.07
CA TYR A 24 7.44 -0.03 3.34
C TYR A 24 8.33 -0.23 4.57
N GLY A 25 7.77 -0.59 5.72
CA GLY A 25 8.55 -0.78 6.95
C GLY A 25 9.56 -1.93 6.87
N LYS A 26 9.30 -2.94 6.03
CA LYS A 26 10.27 -4.02 5.73
C LYS A 26 11.29 -3.64 4.64
N GLY A 27 11.28 -2.40 4.15
CA GLY A 27 12.23 -1.89 3.14
C GLY A 27 12.02 -2.48 1.73
N LYS A 28 10.84 -3.03 1.45
CA LYS A 28 10.50 -3.72 0.20
C LYS A 28 9.72 -2.85 -0.79
N LEU A 29 9.23 -1.68 -0.35
CA LEU A 29 8.51 -0.73 -1.21
C LEU A 29 9.43 0.43 -1.56
N THR A 30 10.08 0.37 -2.72
CA THR A 30 11.04 1.39 -3.20
C THR A 30 10.41 2.36 -4.20
N CYS A 31 9.42 1.91 -4.95
CA CYS A 31 8.67 2.73 -5.90
C CYS A 31 7.18 2.41 -5.90
N PHE A 32 6.36 3.38 -6.29
CA PHE A 32 4.91 3.25 -6.38
C PHE A 32 4.36 4.02 -7.59
N LEU A 33 3.24 3.59 -8.15
CA LEU A 33 2.52 4.33 -9.18
C LEU A 33 1.25 4.91 -8.56
N GLY A 34 1.03 6.22 -8.71
CA GLY A 34 -0.21 6.85 -8.27
C GLY A 34 -0.11 8.37 -8.20
N ASN A 35 -1.24 9.01 -7.89
CA ASN A 35 -1.26 10.44 -7.64
C ASN A 35 -0.91 10.73 -6.18
N ILE A 36 0.35 11.10 -5.90
CA ILE A 36 0.81 11.40 -4.54
C ILE A 36 0.08 12.60 -3.91
N ASN A 37 -0.47 13.50 -4.73
CA ASN A 37 -1.23 14.66 -4.26
C ASN A 37 -2.72 14.34 -4.06
N GLY A 38 -3.17 13.15 -4.43
CA GLY A 38 -4.55 12.69 -4.27
C GLY A 38 -4.95 12.58 -2.80
N VAL A 39 -6.21 12.86 -2.53
CA VAL A 39 -6.84 12.60 -1.22
C VAL A 39 -7.08 11.10 -1.10
N VAL A 40 -6.79 10.56 0.08
CA VAL A 40 -7.06 9.17 0.43
C VAL A 40 -8.24 9.19 1.37
N ASP A 41 -9.35 8.58 0.97
CA ASP A 41 -10.49 8.45 1.86
C ASP A 41 -10.22 7.32 2.87
N VAL A 42 -10.00 7.71 4.11
CA VAL A 42 -9.79 6.78 5.23
C VAL A 42 -10.62 7.23 6.42
N ILE A 43 -11.11 6.26 7.19
CA ILE A 43 -11.83 6.52 8.43
C ILE A 43 -11.45 5.41 9.43
N PRO A 44 -11.23 5.74 10.72
CA PRO A 44 -11.07 4.74 11.77
C PRO A 44 -12.27 3.79 11.85
N GLY A 45 -12.01 2.51 12.11
CA GLY A 45 -13.05 1.48 12.10
C GLY A 45 -14.07 1.62 13.22
N ASP A 46 -13.67 2.16 14.37
CA ASP A 46 -14.54 2.51 15.50
C ASP A 46 -15.59 3.57 15.10
N MET A 47 -15.21 4.58 14.32
CA MET A 47 -16.16 5.58 13.82
C MET A 47 -17.18 4.98 12.86
N VAL A 48 -16.80 3.98 12.05
CA VAL A 48 -17.73 3.25 11.19
C VAL A 48 -18.74 2.46 12.02
N VAL A 49 -18.28 1.77 13.05
CA VAL A 49 -19.15 1.02 13.96
C VAL A 49 -20.11 1.96 14.69
N ASN A 50 -19.62 3.09 15.21
CA ASN A 50 -20.45 4.09 15.87
C ASN A 50 -21.53 4.64 14.92
N ALA A 51 -21.16 4.99 13.68
CA ALA A 51 -22.13 5.45 12.68
C ALA A 51 -23.21 4.39 12.38
N ILE A 52 -22.85 3.10 12.29
CA ILE A 52 -23.81 2.00 12.11
C ILE A 52 -24.78 1.93 13.29
N LEU A 53 -24.28 1.96 14.52
CA LEU A 53 -25.11 1.87 15.72
C LEU A 53 -26.08 3.06 15.80
N VAL A 54 -25.60 4.28 15.55
CA VAL A 54 -26.45 5.47 15.55
C VAL A 54 -27.50 5.42 14.43
N ALA A 55 -27.13 4.97 13.23
CA ALA A 55 -28.09 4.79 12.14
C ALA A 55 -29.18 3.77 12.48
N MET A 56 -28.81 2.64 13.10
CA MET A 56 -29.76 1.63 13.54
C MET A 56 -30.78 2.18 14.56
N VAL A 57 -30.31 2.96 15.53
CA VAL A 57 -31.21 3.58 16.53
C VAL A 57 -32.11 4.63 15.88
N ALA A 58 -31.55 5.52 15.04
CA ALA A 58 -32.31 6.58 14.36
C ALA A 58 -33.45 6.03 13.50
N HIS A 59 -33.24 4.86 12.88
CA HIS A 59 -34.21 4.24 11.97
C HIS A 59 -35.00 3.08 12.57
N ALA A 60 -34.87 2.81 13.88
CA ALA A 60 -35.54 1.68 14.55
C ALA A 60 -37.07 1.68 14.37
N HIS A 61 -37.68 2.87 14.32
CA HIS A 61 -39.13 3.04 14.11
C HIS A 61 -39.47 3.86 12.86
N HIS A 62 -38.46 4.34 12.14
CA HIS A 62 -38.60 5.18 10.95
C HIS A 62 -37.68 4.65 9.84
N PRO A 63 -38.09 3.60 9.12
CA PRO A 63 -37.32 3.03 8.03
C PRO A 63 -36.92 4.11 7.02
N SER A 64 -35.68 4.02 6.51
CA SER A 64 -35.15 4.96 5.53
C SER A 64 -34.22 4.24 4.56
N ASP A 65 -34.27 4.63 3.30
CA ASP A 65 -33.33 4.19 2.26
C ASP A 65 -32.11 5.13 2.16
N ALA A 66 -31.85 5.91 3.21
CA ALA A 66 -30.74 6.86 3.24
C ALA A 66 -29.39 6.14 3.11
N ILE A 67 -28.53 6.69 2.26
CA ILE A 67 -27.15 6.23 2.10
C ILE A 67 -26.24 7.12 2.93
N TYR A 68 -25.46 6.50 3.81
CA TYR A 68 -24.48 7.15 4.68
C TYR A 68 -23.07 6.85 4.19
N HIS A 69 -22.37 7.84 3.67
CA HIS A 69 -20.93 7.75 3.43
C HIS A 69 -20.20 8.09 4.73
N VAL A 70 -19.55 7.10 5.33
CA VAL A 70 -18.67 7.32 6.48
C VAL A 70 -17.26 7.56 5.92
N ALA A 71 -16.99 8.83 5.62
CA ALA A 71 -15.82 9.28 4.87
C ALA A 71 -15.17 10.49 5.55
N SER A 72 -13.90 10.74 5.24
CA SER A 72 -13.17 11.92 5.76
C SER A 72 -12.79 12.91 4.66
N SER A 73 -12.88 12.53 3.39
CA SER A 73 -12.34 13.28 2.25
C SER A 73 -12.79 14.74 2.15
N VAL A 74 -14.06 15.06 2.44
CA VAL A 74 -14.56 16.45 2.37
C VAL A 74 -14.15 17.25 3.61
N ARG A 75 -14.39 16.69 4.81
CA ARG A 75 -14.35 17.46 6.06
C ARG A 75 -13.00 17.40 6.79
N ASN A 76 -12.20 16.37 6.56
CA ASN A 76 -10.87 16.19 7.15
C ASN A 76 -9.93 15.40 6.20
N PRO A 77 -9.53 15.98 5.05
CA PRO A 77 -8.78 15.27 4.03
C PRO A 77 -7.36 14.90 4.47
N VAL A 78 -6.93 13.68 4.14
CA VAL A 78 -5.54 13.23 4.21
C VAL A 78 -5.03 12.89 2.81
N ARG A 79 -3.79 13.24 2.48
CA ARG A 79 -3.18 12.97 1.16
C ARG A 79 -2.17 11.84 1.24
N TYR A 80 -1.88 11.22 0.09
CA TYR A 80 -0.80 10.22 0.02
C TYR A 80 0.56 10.79 0.43
N THR A 81 0.83 12.09 0.22
CA THR A 81 2.02 12.76 0.76
C THR A 81 2.10 12.70 2.28
N ASN A 82 0.97 12.88 2.98
CA ASN A 82 0.91 12.76 4.44
C ASN A 82 1.22 11.33 4.88
N LEU A 83 0.61 10.33 4.23
CA LEU A 83 0.87 8.92 4.53
C LEU A 83 2.34 8.54 4.35
N GLN A 84 2.98 9.05 3.30
CA GLN A 84 4.41 8.86 3.06
C GLN A 84 5.25 9.50 4.17
N ASP A 85 4.89 10.71 4.63
CA ASP A 85 5.57 11.39 5.72
C ASP A 85 5.43 10.64 7.05
N TYR A 86 4.23 10.20 7.40
CA TYR A 86 3.97 9.40 8.61
C TYR A 86 4.80 8.12 8.61
N GLY A 87 4.77 7.37 7.50
CA GLY A 87 5.58 6.16 7.34
C GLY A 87 7.08 6.44 7.51
N LEU A 88 7.59 7.46 6.80
CA LEU A 88 9.02 7.80 6.85
C LEU A 88 9.44 8.20 8.26
N ARG A 89 8.72 9.10 8.92
CA ARG A 89 9.01 9.53 10.29
C ARG A 89 8.97 8.37 11.27
N TYR A 90 7.91 7.55 11.22
CA TYR A 90 7.73 6.43 12.13
C TYR A 90 8.85 5.38 11.99
N PHE A 91 9.10 4.88 10.76
CA PHE A 91 10.07 3.81 10.55
C PHE A 91 11.53 4.30 10.57
N THR A 92 11.78 5.61 10.42
CA THR A 92 13.11 6.18 10.69
C THR A 92 13.40 6.19 12.19
N ALA A 93 12.41 6.58 13.01
CA ALA A 93 12.56 6.61 14.47
C ALA A 93 12.52 5.21 15.10
N LYS A 94 11.70 4.32 14.56
CA LYS A 94 11.47 2.94 15.04
C LYS A 94 11.64 1.95 13.89
N PRO A 95 12.88 1.70 13.45
CA PRO A 95 13.14 0.79 12.35
C PRO A 95 12.71 -0.64 12.68
N TRP A 96 12.15 -1.33 11.69
CA TRP A 96 11.90 -2.77 11.82
C TRP A 96 13.22 -3.53 11.91
N ILE A 97 13.31 -4.50 12.81
CA ILE A 97 14.47 -5.37 12.94
C ILE A 97 14.24 -6.63 12.09
N ASN A 98 15.09 -6.85 11.11
CA ASN A 98 15.04 -8.03 10.25
C ASN A 98 15.38 -9.31 11.04
N LYS A 99 15.14 -10.46 10.40
CA LYS A 99 15.44 -11.78 10.98
C LYS A 99 16.91 -11.99 11.35
N ASP A 100 17.80 -11.21 10.73
CA ASP A 100 19.24 -11.20 10.96
C ASP A 100 19.67 -10.22 12.08
N GLY A 101 18.71 -9.56 12.75
CA GLY A 101 18.99 -8.57 13.78
C GLY A 101 19.35 -7.18 13.25
N THR A 102 19.33 -6.97 11.93
CA THR A 102 19.70 -5.67 11.34
C THR A 102 18.51 -4.71 11.25
N PRO A 103 18.69 -3.42 11.60
CA PRO A 103 17.64 -2.42 11.43
C PRO A 103 17.43 -2.07 9.95
N VAL A 104 16.19 -2.14 9.49
CA VAL A 104 15.79 -1.74 8.14
C VAL A 104 15.85 -0.22 8.02
N LYS A 105 16.67 0.27 7.08
CA LYS A 105 16.69 1.69 6.71
C LYS A 105 15.64 1.96 5.64
N VAL A 106 14.63 2.75 6.00
CA VAL A 106 13.63 3.24 5.05
C VAL A 106 14.07 4.57 4.41
N GLY A 107 13.58 4.83 3.22
CA GLY A 107 13.77 6.10 2.52
C GLY A 107 12.45 6.62 1.94
N LYS A 108 12.48 7.78 1.29
CA LYS A 108 11.30 8.29 0.59
C LYS A 108 11.00 7.42 -0.63
N VAL A 109 9.77 6.90 -0.73
CA VAL A 109 9.33 6.09 -1.87
C VAL A 109 9.27 6.96 -3.14
N THR A 110 9.84 6.47 -4.24
CA THR A 110 9.74 7.13 -5.54
C THR A 110 8.35 6.91 -6.12
N VAL A 111 7.55 7.97 -6.24
CA VAL A 111 6.19 7.88 -6.79
C VAL A 111 6.13 8.38 -8.22
N PHE A 112 5.58 7.56 -9.11
CA PHE A 112 5.38 7.86 -10.52
C PHE A 112 3.93 8.25 -10.78
N THR A 113 3.72 9.41 -11.41
CA THR A 113 2.37 9.92 -11.74
C THR A 113 1.87 9.48 -13.11
N ASN A 114 2.65 8.69 -13.86
CA ASN A 114 2.23 8.18 -15.16
C ASN A 114 2.86 6.81 -15.48
N MET A 115 2.13 6.00 -16.23
CA MET A 115 2.55 4.64 -16.60
C MET A 115 3.84 4.60 -17.43
N ALA A 116 4.09 5.60 -18.28
CA ALA A 116 5.25 5.60 -19.16
C ALA A 116 6.56 5.75 -18.37
N SER A 117 6.60 6.68 -17.40
CA SER A 117 7.74 6.84 -16.49
C SER A 117 7.93 5.63 -15.59
N PHE A 118 6.85 5.07 -15.04
CA PHE A 118 6.91 3.84 -14.25
C PHE A 118 7.46 2.66 -15.06
N ARG A 119 6.96 2.43 -16.29
CA ARG A 119 7.48 1.38 -17.19
C ARG A 119 8.95 1.57 -17.53
N ARG A 120 9.37 2.82 -17.81
CA ARG A 120 10.79 3.13 -18.07
C ARG A 120 11.66 2.83 -16.86
N TYR A 121 11.24 3.25 -15.66
CA TYR A 121 11.94 2.95 -14.41
C TYR A 121 12.03 1.43 -14.19
N MET A 122 10.91 0.72 -14.33
CA MET A 122 10.87 -0.73 -14.17
C MET A 122 11.80 -1.44 -15.16
N PHE A 123 11.84 -0.95 -16.41
CA PHE A 123 12.74 -1.48 -17.42
C PHE A 123 14.21 -1.26 -17.06
N ILE A 124 14.61 -0.03 -16.72
CA ILE A 124 16.00 0.32 -16.44
C ILE A 124 16.52 -0.39 -15.18
N HIS A 125 15.74 -0.36 -14.09
CA HIS A 125 16.20 -0.87 -12.80
C HIS A 125 16.06 -2.38 -12.64
N TYR A 126 15.10 -3.00 -13.34
CA TYR A 126 14.85 -4.43 -13.16
C TYR A 126 15.03 -5.25 -14.42
N LEU A 127 14.59 -4.81 -15.61
CA LEU A 127 14.67 -5.66 -16.82
C LEU A 127 15.98 -5.53 -17.60
N PHE A 128 16.58 -4.34 -17.62
CA PHE A 128 17.78 -4.05 -18.40
C PHE A 128 18.97 -4.89 -17.90
N TRP A 129 19.23 -4.84 -16.59
CA TRP A 129 20.28 -5.65 -15.97
C TRP A 129 20.05 -7.14 -16.14
N LEU A 130 18.80 -7.60 -16.09
CA LEU A 130 18.47 -9.00 -16.33
C LEU A 130 18.73 -9.46 -17.75
N LYS A 131 18.38 -8.64 -18.75
CA LYS A 131 18.63 -8.95 -20.15
C LYS A 131 20.12 -8.93 -20.47
N VAL A 132 20.86 -7.91 -20.00
CA VAL A 132 22.31 -7.82 -20.20
C VAL A 132 23.00 -9.02 -19.59
N HIS A 133 22.69 -9.39 -18.35
CA HIS A 133 23.33 -10.50 -17.67
C HIS A 133 23.00 -11.87 -18.29
N PHE A 134 21.77 -12.05 -18.81
CA PHE A 134 21.36 -13.27 -19.52
C PHE A 134 22.02 -13.41 -20.91
N ILE A 135 22.12 -12.30 -21.65
CA ILE A 135 22.78 -12.28 -22.96
C ILE A 135 24.29 -12.51 -22.79
N SER A 136 24.94 -11.83 -21.84
CA SER A 136 26.36 -12.05 -21.55
C SER A 136 26.66 -13.47 -21.07
N SER A 137 25.81 -14.08 -20.22
CA SER A 137 26.00 -15.48 -19.83
C SER A 137 25.77 -16.45 -20.99
N SER A 138 24.85 -16.15 -21.91
CA SER A 138 24.56 -17.03 -23.04
C SER A 138 25.59 -16.91 -24.17
N GLN A 139 26.17 -15.72 -24.37
CA GLN A 139 27.09 -15.43 -25.48
C GLN A 139 28.56 -15.72 -25.11
N SER A 140 28.95 -15.55 -23.84
CA SER A 140 30.28 -15.96 -23.34
C SER A 140 30.46 -17.48 -23.26
N LEU A 141 29.39 -18.27 -23.43
CA LEU A 141 29.46 -19.73 -23.40
C LEU A 141 29.95 -20.35 -24.71
N ASN A 142 29.80 -19.69 -25.87
CA ASN A 142 30.17 -20.29 -27.15
C ASN A 142 31.69 -20.30 -27.43
N LEU A 143 32.51 -19.75 -26.53
CA LEU A 143 33.96 -19.63 -26.72
C LEU A 143 34.81 -20.51 -25.77
N ILE A 144 34.21 -21.20 -24.80
CA ILE A 144 34.93 -22.00 -23.77
C ILE A 144 34.26 -23.37 -23.55
N ILE A 145 33.84 -24.06 -24.62
CA ILE A 145 33.29 -25.42 -24.51
C ILE A 145 34.22 -26.36 -25.27
N ASN A 146 35.19 -26.92 -24.56
CA ASN A 146 35.79 -28.21 -24.91
C ASN A 146 36.24 -29.02 -23.67
N GLY A 147 35.89 -28.62 -22.43
CA GLY A 147 36.37 -29.32 -21.23
C GLY A 147 35.49 -29.31 -19.97
N LEU A 148 34.31 -28.67 -19.97
CA LEU A 148 33.46 -28.54 -18.76
C LEU A 148 31.96 -28.59 -19.07
N GLU A 149 31.51 -29.59 -19.84
CA GLU A 149 30.11 -29.66 -20.33
C GLU A 149 29.04 -29.80 -19.23
N LEU A 150 29.32 -30.57 -18.17
CA LEU A 150 28.32 -30.87 -17.15
C LEU A 150 28.03 -29.71 -16.20
N ALA A 151 29.07 -29.05 -15.67
CA ALA A 151 28.92 -27.90 -14.78
C ALA A 151 28.30 -26.70 -15.50
N ASN A 152 28.62 -26.54 -16.79
CA ASN A 152 28.15 -25.43 -17.62
C ASN A 152 26.66 -25.55 -17.96
N SER A 153 26.16 -26.76 -18.26
CA SER A 153 24.73 -26.96 -18.54
C SER A 153 23.85 -26.74 -17.30
N ALA A 154 24.30 -27.16 -16.12
CA ALA A 154 23.59 -26.99 -14.86
C ALA A 154 23.55 -25.51 -14.44
N PHE A 155 24.67 -24.79 -14.60
CA PHE A 155 24.77 -23.36 -14.34
C PHE A 155 23.87 -22.56 -15.30
N CYS A 156 23.92 -22.83 -16.60
CA CYS A 156 23.03 -22.20 -17.58
C CYS A 156 21.54 -22.42 -17.29
N LYS A 157 21.14 -23.65 -16.96
CA LYS A 157 19.75 -23.95 -16.58
C LYS A 157 19.34 -23.21 -15.29
N TYR A 158 20.23 -23.11 -14.30
CA TYR A 158 19.98 -22.36 -13.06
C TYR A 158 19.79 -20.85 -13.29
N PHE A 159 20.63 -20.23 -14.11
CA PHE A 159 20.51 -18.81 -14.47
C PHE A 159 19.28 -18.54 -15.34
N GLN A 160 18.99 -19.42 -16.30
CA GLN A 160 17.80 -19.32 -17.13
C GLN A 160 16.51 -19.43 -16.30
N GLY A 161 16.45 -20.39 -15.37
CA GLY A 161 15.31 -20.52 -14.45
C GLY A 161 15.14 -19.30 -13.54
N THR A 162 16.25 -18.76 -13.02
CA THR A 162 16.23 -17.55 -12.18
C THR A 162 15.74 -16.33 -12.96
N TYR A 163 16.20 -16.14 -14.19
CA TYR A 163 15.76 -15.07 -15.08
C TYR A 163 14.26 -15.20 -15.42
N GLN A 164 13.82 -16.39 -15.81
CA GLN A 164 12.42 -16.65 -16.17
C GLN A 164 11.49 -16.38 -15.00
N GLU A 165 11.83 -16.88 -13.81
CA GLU A 165 11.01 -16.66 -12.62
C GLU A 165 10.90 -15.18 -12.26
N LEU A 166 12.00 -14.46 -12.38
CA LEU A 166 12.03 -13.04 -12.06
C LEU A 166 11.29 -12.19 -13.09
N ASN A 167 11.48 -12.47 -14.38
CA ASN A 167 10.73 -11.82 -15.45
C ASN A 167 9.21 -12.10 -15.27
N ARG A 168 8.82 -13.34 -14.97
CA ARG A 168 7.42 -13.71 -14.68
C ARG A 168 6.85 -12.87 -13.55
N LYS A 169 7.59 -12.73 -12.45
CA LYS A 169 7.17 -11.92 -11.33
C LYS A 169 7.05 -10.43 -11.69
N ILE A 170 7.97 -9.86 -12.49
CA ILE A 170 7.87 -8.47 -12.97
C ILE A 170 6.59 -8.30 -13.80
N GLN A 171 6.31 -9.25 -14.70
CA GLN A 171 5.10 -9.22 -15.51
C GLN A 171 3.83 -9.27 -14.65
N ILE A 172 3.80 -10.05 -13.57
CA ILE A 172 2.67 -10.08 -12.63
C ILE A 172 2.48 -8.71 -11.98
N VAL A 173 3.56 -8.07 -11.50
CA VAL A 173 3.48 -6.73 -10.92
C VAL A 173 2.96 -5.71 -11.93
N MET A 174 3.46 -5.75 -13.17
CA MET A 174 2.99 -4.84 -14.22
C MET A 174 1.50 -5.00 -14.50
N ARG A 175 1.00 -6.23 -14.56
CA ARG A 175 -0.44 -6.51 -14.72
C ARG A 175 -1.26 -6.03 -13.54
N LEU A 176 -0.78 -6.23 -12.32
CA LEU A 176 -1.46 -5.77 -11.11
C LEU A 176 -1.56 -4.24 -11.11
N VAL A 177 -0.47 -3.55 -11.42
CA VAL A 177 -0.44 -2.09 -11.52
C VAL A 177 -1.41 -1.58 -12.60
N GLU A 178 -1.51 -2.27 -13.73
CA GLU A 178 -2.48 -1.93 -14.78
C GLU A 178 -3.93 -2.14 -14.32
N LEU A 179 -4.21 -3.27 -13.66
CA LEU A 179 -5.53 -3.58 -13.12
C LEU A 179 -5.97 -2.55 -12.06
N TYR A 180 -5.04 -2.16 -11.18
CA TYR A 180 -5.32 -1.23 -10.10
C TYR A 180 -5.19 0.24 -10.51
N ARG A 181 -4.75 0.54 -11.74
CA ARG A 181 -4.55 1.90 -12.24
C ARG A 181 -5.74 2.82 -11.97
N PRO A 182 -7.02 2.43 -12.18
CA PRO A 182 -8.15 3.32 -11.91
C PRO A 182 -8.22 3.76 -10.45
N TYR A 183 -7.82 2.89 -9.50
CA TYR A 183 -7.80 3.17 -8.07
C TYR A 183 -6.59 4.02 -7.66
N LEU A 184 -5.42 3.77 -8.26
CA LEU A 184 -4.17 4.51 -7.99
C LEU A 184 -4.23 5.98 -8.43
N PHE A 185 -5.10 6.28 -9.39
CA PHE A 185 -5.35 7.62 -9.92
C PHE A 185 -6.76 8.13 -9.61
N PHE A 186 -7.48 7.46 -8.72
CA PHE A 186 -8.78 7.90 -8.28
C PHE A 186 -8.63 9.19 -7.47
N ASN A 187 -9.37 10.23 -7.85
CA ASN A 187 -9.40 11.53 -7.16
C ASN A 187 -10.81 11.83 -6.64
N GLY A 188 -11.63 10.81 -6.42
CA GLY A 188 -12.98 11.01 -5.90
C GLY A 188 -12.94 11.52 -4.47
N ILE A 189 -13.83 12.45 -4.19
CA ILE A 189 -14.06 13.04 -2.88
C ILE A 189 -15.47 12.63 -2.48
N PHE A 190 -15.59 11.95 -1.33
CA PHE A 190 -16.86 11.43 -0.86
C PHE A 190 -17.52 12.43 0.09
N ASP A 191 -18.71 12.88 -0.31
CA ASP A 191 -19.55 13.74 0.49
C ASP A 191 -20.25 12.95 1.60
N ASP A 192 -20.12 13.43 2.83
CA ASP A 192 -20.66 12.83 4.06
C ASP A 192 -21.92 13.55 4.58
N MET A 193 -22.60 14.36 3.76
CA MET A 193 -23.70 15.24 4.20
C MET A 193 -24.81 14.48 4.94
N ASN A 194 -25.21 13.30 4.45
CA ASN A 194 -26.23 12.49 5.13
C ASN A 194 -25.74 11.97 6.49
N THR A 195 -24.47 11.56 6.56
CA THR A 195 -23.83 11.09 7.81
C THR A 195 -23.73 12.23 8.82
N GLU A 196 -23.42 13.45 8.36
CA GLU A 196 -23.43 14.64 9.22
C GLU A 196 -24.82 14.98 9.73
N LYS A 197 -25.85 14.91 8.88
CA LYS A 197 -27.25 15.10 9.30
C LYS A 197 -27.67 14.08 10.34
N LEU A 198 -27.30 12.80 10.14
CA LEU A 198 -27.54 11.74 11.11
C LEU A 198 -26.87 12.04 12.45
N ARG A 199 -25.61 12.49 12.43
CA ARG A 199 -24.86 12.85 13.62
C ARG A 199 -25.50 14.01 14.39
N VAL A 200 -25.89 15.08 13.67
CA VAL A 200 -26.56 16.24 14.27
C VAL A 200 -27.90 15.84 14.90
N ALA A 201 -28.72 15.06 14.18
CA ALA A 201 -29.98 14.56 14.70
C ALA A 201 -29.79 13.66 15.95
N ALA A 202 -28.74 12.85 15.98
CA ALA A 202 -28.40 12.02 17.14
C ALA A 202 -28.05 12.86 18.37
N ILE A 203 -27.27 13.95 18.18
CA ILE A 203 -26.95 14.90 19.25
C ILE A 203 -28.23 15.56 19.79
N GLU A 204 -29.08 16.05 18.90
CA GLU A 204 -30.36 16.68 19.28
C GLU A 204 -31.30 15.70 19.97
N GLY A 205 -31.25 14.42 19.60
CA GLY A 205 -31.99 13.32 20.23
C GLY A 205 -31.40 12.82 21.56
N GLY A 206 -30.32 13.41 22.07
CA GLY A 206 -29.71 13.06 23.35
C GLY A 206 -28.84 11.82 23.34
N VAL A 207 -28.38 11.35 22.17
CA VAL A 207 -27.39 10.26 22.09
C VAL A 207 -26.08 10.72 22.72
N GLU A 208 -25.48 9.87 23.57
CA GLU A 208 -24.19 10.13 24.20
C GLU A 208 -23.08 10.12 23.15
N THR A 209 -22.77 11.29 22.61
CA THR A 209 -21.78 11.44 21.54
C THR A 209 -20.34 11.31 21.98
N ASP A 210 -20.09 11.33 23.28
CA ASP A 210 -18.77 11.02 23.83
C ASP A 210 -18.45 9.51 23.68
N LEU A 211 -19.49 8.67 23.69
CA LEU A 211 -19.36 7.23 23.48
C LEU A 211 -19.50 6.84 22.00
N PHE A 212 -20.48 7.43 21.30
CA PHE A 212 -20.78 7.15 19.89
C PHE A 212 -20.29 8.26 18.95
N TYR A 213 -19.04 8.71 19.12
CA TYR A 213 -18.47 9.73 18.23
C TYR A 213 -18.16 9.14 16.84
N PHE A 214 -18.40 9.93 15.80
CA PHE A 214 -18.00 9.62 14.42
C PHE A 214 -17.84 10.86 13.54
N ASP A 215 -17.56 12.04 14.12
CA ASP A 215 -17.23 13.24 13.33
C ASP A 215 -15.78 13.13 12.83
N PRO A 216 -15.52 13.07 11.51
CA PRO A 216 -14.16 12.95 10.99
C PRO A 216 -13.28 14.16 11.35
N LYS A 217 -13.84 15.33 11.69
CA LYS A 217 -13.07 16.54 12.04
C LYS A 217 -12.26 16.41 13.34
N VAL A 218 -12.63 15.49 14.24
CA VAL A 218 -11.90 15.29 15.50
C VAL A 218 -10.62 14.48 15.31
N ILE A 219 -10.45 13.85 14.15
CA ILE A 219 -9.28 13.01 13.87
C ILE A 219 -8.04 13.89 13.69
N ASN A 220 -7.06 13.72 14.57
CA ASN A 220 -5.70 14.15 14.30
C ASN A 220 -4.98 13.05 13.52
N TRP A 221 -4.84 13.23 12.20
CA TRP A 221 -4.22 12.23 11.34
C TRP A 221 -2.77 11.92 11.69
N ASP A 222 -2.00 12.92 12.14
CA ASP A 222 -0.60 12.72 12.56
C ASP A 222 -0.55 11.78 13.76
N ASP A 223 -1.33 12.08 14.80
CA ASP A 223 -1.42 11.26 16.01
C ASP A 223 -1.95 9.85 15.71
N TYR A 224 -3.06 9.75 14.96
CA TYR A 224 -3.66 8.47 14.59
C TYR A 224 -2.66 7.56 13.87
N PHE A 225 -1.93 8.06 12.87
CA PHE A 225 -0.98 7.22 12.14
C PHE A 225 0.27 6.90 12.98
N MET A 226 0.81 7.86 13.72
CA MET A 226 2.06 7.70 14.47
C MET A 226 1.91 6.86 15.75
N ASN A 227 0.77 6.97 16.43
CA ASN A 227 0.57 6.40 17.76
C ASN A 227 -0.45 5.24 17.79
N THR A 228 -1.32 5.13 16.79
CA THR A 228 -2.35 4.08 16.74
C THR A 228 -2.12 3.10 15.59
N HIS A 229 -2.17 3.58 14.34
CA HIS A 229 -2.22 2.72 13.17
C HIS A 229 -0.87 2.02 12.87
N LEU A 230 0.23 2.76 12.69
CA LEU A 230 1.53 2.16 12.38
C LEU A 230 2.05 1.25 13.51
N PRO A 231 1.96 1.62 14.81
CA PRO A 231 2.23 0.69 15.91
C PRO A 231 1.37 -0.57 15.86
N GLY A 232 0.08 -0.44 15.57
CA GLY A 232 -0.84 -1.57 15.40
C GLY A 232 -0.39 -2.51 14.28
N ILE A 233 -0.03 -1.99 13.11
CA ILE A 233 0.49 -2.79 12.00
C ILE A 233 1.75 -3.56 12.44
N VAL A 234 2.71 -2.88 13.09
CA VAL A 234 3.93 -3.55 13.58
C VAL A 234 3.60 -4.64 14.59
N LYS A 235 2.71 -4.37 15.55
CA LYS A 235 2.35 -5.33 16.59
C LYS A 235 1.63 -6.57 16.06
N TYR A 236 0.70 -6.40 15.13
CA TYR A 236 -0.23 -7.47 14.73
C TYR A 236 0.09 -8.11 13.38
N ILE A 237 0.81 -7.42 12.50
CA ILE A 237 1.05 -7.87 11.11
C ILE A 237 2.53 -8.20 10.86
N PHE A 238 3.47 -7.47 11.47
CA PHE A 238 4.89 -7.78 11.31
C PHE A 238 5.25 -9.07 12.06
N LYS A 239 5.27 -10.17 11.31
CA LYS A 239 5.86 -11.45 11.67
C LYS A 239 7.22 -11.65 10.98
#